data_AF-A0A482ZXT8-F1
#
_entry.id   AF-A0A482ZXT8-F1
#
_cell.length_a   1.000
_cell.length_b   1.000
_cell.length_c   1.000
_cell.angle_alpha   90.00
_cell.angle_beta   90.00
_cell.angle_gamma   90.00
#
_symmetry.space_group_name_H-M   'P 1'
#
loop_
_entity.id
_entity.type
_entity.pdbx_description
1 polymer ?
#
loop_
_entity_poly.entity_id
_entity_poly.type
_entity_poly.pdbx_seq_one_letter_code
_entity_poly.pdbx_strand_id
1 'polypeptide(L)'
;MNNPTITFDALLNIFPKDIQGSSGVFIKIEEAQEIYKRTQHKRHFIKEEEIITLSDCFIAICTEWGSGNIDNFILKAKEIGYEILLQND
;
A
#
# COMPACT_ATOMS: atom_id res chain seq x y z
N MET A 1 0.57 -14.33 4.81
CA MET A 1 -0.77 -14.65 4.26
C MET A 1 -0.78 -14.17 2.83
N ASN A 2 -0.85 -15.06 1.84
CA ASN A 2 -0.91 -14.71 0.43
C ASN A 2 -2.38 -14.80 -0.01
N ASN A 3 -2.90 -13.77 -0.68
CA ASN A 3 -4.24 -13.77 -1.27
C ASN A 3 -4.13 -14.07 -2.77
N PRO A 4 -4.00 -15.34 -3.19
CA PRO A 4 -3.59 -15.72 -4.55
C PRO A 4 -4.64 -15.40 -5.63
N THR A 5 -5.77 -14.80 -5.27
CA THR A 5 -6.86 -14.47 -6.19
C THR A 5 -7.06 -12.97 -6.40
N ILE A 6 -6.38 -12.11 -5.65
CA ILE A 6 -6.50 -10.66 -5.76
C ILE A 6 -5.49 -10.14 -6.79
N THR A 7 -5.97 -9.33 -7.74
CA THR A 7 -5.13 -8.65 -8.74
C THR A 7 -4.76 -7.24 -8.28
N PHE A 8 -3.73 -6.66 -8.89
CA PHE A 8 -3.34 -5.27 -8.65
C PHE A 8 -4.48 -4.29 -8.93
N ASP A 9 -5.18 -4.46 -10.04
CA ASP A 9 -6.28 -3.58 -10.45
C ASP A 9 -7.48 -3.69 -9.50
N ALA A 10 -7.76 -4.88 -8.96
CA ALA A 10 -8.79 -5.06 -7.94
C ALA A 10 -8.46 -4.27 -6.67
N LEU A 11 -7.19 -4.28 -6.24
CA LEU A 11 -6.76 -3.45 -5.12
C LEU A 11 -6.85 -1.95 -5.44
N LEU A 12 -6.44 -1.50 -6.63
CA LEU A 12 -6.55 -0.09 -7.02
C LEU A 12 -8.00 0.40 -7.07
N ASN A 13 -8.95 -0.46 -7.42
CA ASN A 13 -10.37 -0.10 -7.39
C ASN A 13 -10.87 0.14 -5.95
N ILE A 14 -10.34 -0.59 -4.98
CA ILE A 14 -10.69 -0.44 -3.56
C ILE A 14 -9.93 0.70 -2.92
N PHE A 15 -8.63 0.81 -3.21
CA PHE A 15 -7.75 1.85 -2.71
C PHE A 15 -7.09 2.62 -3.86
N PRO A 16 -7.81 3.58 -4.47
CA PRO A 16 -7.24 4.43 -5.51
C PRO A 16 -6.08 5.27 -4.96
N LYS A 17 -5.16 5.70 -5.85
CA LYS A 17 -3.90 6.33 -5.43
C LYS A 17 -4.11 7.57 -4.56
N ASP A 18 -5.11 8.39 -4.88
CA ASP A 18 -5.44 9.65 -4.20
C ASP A 18 -5.76 9.51 -2.71
N ILE A 19 -6.15 8.32 -2.24
CA ILE A 19 -6.28 8.03 -0.81
C ILE A 19 -4.99 8.34 -0.05
N GLN A 20 -3.86 7.91 -0.60
CA GLN A 20 -2.55 8.16 0.00
C GLN A 20 -1.89 9.44 -0.55
N GLY A 21 -2.09 9.70 -1.85
CA GLY A 21 -1.47 10.81 -2.59
C GLY A 21 -0.86 10.34 -3.91
N SER A 22 0.15 11.04 -4.42
CA SER A 22 0.76 10.67 -5.71
C SER A 22 1.46 9.31 -5.71
N SER A 23 1.83 8.79 -4.53
CA SER A 23 2.50 7.50 -4.38
C SER A 23 1.52 6.33 -4.24
N GLY A 24 0.28 6.56 -3.83
CA GLY A 24 -0.68 5.50 -3.55
C GLY A 24 -0.34 4.68 -2.32
N VAL A 25 -1.28 3.84 -1.87
CA VAL A 25 -1.08 2.93 -0.73
C VAL A 25 -0.04 1.86 -1.06
N PHE A 26 -0.07 1.39 -2.30
CA PHE A 26 0.83 0.37 -2.85
C PHE A 26 1.15 0.68 -4.30
N ILE A 27 2.30 0.18 -4.75
CA ILE A 27 2.76 0.18 -6.14
C ILE A 27 3.40 -1.17 -6.46
N LYS A 28 3.65 -1.43 -7.74
CA LYS A 28 4.40 -2.62 -8.16
C LYS A 28 5.84 -2.56 -7.64
N ILE A 29 6.42 -3.71 -7.33
CA ILE A 29 7.77 -3.78 -6.74
C ILE A 29 8.83 -3.15 -7.66
N GLU A 30 8.70 -3.29 -8.97
CA GLU A 30 9.65 -2.72 -9.93
C GLU A 30 9.63 -1.18 -9.88
N GLU A 31 8.45 -0.57 -9.72
CA GLU A 31 8.29 0.88 -9.55
C GLU A 31 8.91 1.36 -8.24
N ALA A 32 8.71 0.61 -7.15
CA ALA A 32 9.30 0.93 -5.85
C ALA A 32 10.83 0.85 -5.87
N GLN A 33 11.39 -0.17 -6.52
CA GLN A 33 12.84 -0.33 -6.69
C GLN A 33 13.45 0.80 -7.51
N GLU A 34 12.80 1.23 -8.60
CA GLU A 34 13.28 2.36 -9.41
C GLU A 34 13.20 3.69 -8.65
N ILE A 35 12.16 3.92 -7.85
CA ILE A 35 12.09 5.09 -6.96
C ILE A 35 13.27 5.08 -5.98
N TYR A 36 13.54 3.94 -5.34
CA TYR A 36 14.65 3.82 -4.40
C TYR A 36 15.99 4.04 -5.11
N LYS A 37 16.22 3.43 -6.26
CA LYS A 37 17.45 3.61 -7.04
C LYS A 37 17.69 5.07 -7.44
N ARG A 38 16.64 5.77 -7.89
CA ARG A 38 16.71 7.18 -8.30
C ARG A 38 16.89 8.15 -7.14
N THR A 39 16.25 7.89 -6.00
CA THR A 39 16.15 8.86 -4.89
C THR A 39 16.95 8.51 -3.65
N GLN A 40 17.37 7.25 -3.53
CA GLN A 40 17.97 6.65 -2.32
C GLN A 40 17.07 6.74 -1.08
N HIS A 41 15.79 7.08 -1.24
CA HIS A 41 14.80 7.15 -0.16
C HIS A 41 13.90 5.92 -0.20
N LYS A 42 13.83 5.20 0.93
CA LYS A 42 12.96 4.04 1.12
C LYS A 42 11.52 4.48 1.37
N ARG A 43 10.85 4.96 0.32
CA ARG A 43 9.44 5.40 0.37
C ARG A 43 8.43 4.24 0.37
N HIS A 44 8.93 3.02 0.22
CA HIS A 44 8.16 1.80 0.21
C HIS A 44 8.94 0.70 0.94
N PHE A 45 8.21 -0.24 1.53
CA PHE A 45 8.76 -1.47 2.09
C PHE A 45 9.15 -2.41 0.93
N ILE A 46 10.45 -2.64 0.76
CA ILE A 46 11.01 -3.36 -0.41
C ILE A 46 11.86 -4.57 0.00
N LYS A 47 11.94 -4.91 1.29
CA LYS A 47 12.62 -6.15 1.69
C LYS A 47 11.77 -7.36 1.31
N GLU A 48 12.42 -8.49 1.06
CA GLU A 48 11.76 -9.70 0.58
C GLU A 48 10.61 -10.15 1.50
N GLU A 49 10.78 -10.02 2.82
CA GLU A 49 9.78 -10.37 3.82
C GLU A 49 8.62 -9.36 3.95
N GLU A 50 8.75 -8.17 3.35
CA GLU A 50 7.74 -7.11 3.39
C GLU A 50 6.90 -7.05 2.10
N ILE A 51 7.32 -7.74 1.04
CA ILE A 51 6.64 -7.77 -0.26
C ILE A 51 5.36 -8.60 -0.16
N ILE A 52 4.29 -8.08 -0.75
CA ILE A 52 3.02 -8.81 -0.87
C ILE A 52 2.91 -9.41 -2.27
N THR A 53 2.64 -10.71 -2.33
CA THR A 53 2.39 -11.44 -3.58
C THR A 53 0.90 -11.42 -3.91
N LEU A 54 0.58 -10.92 -5.11
CA LEU A 54 -0.74 -10.96 -5.72
C LEU A 54 -0.82 -12.08 -6.76
N SER A 55 -2.00 -12.27 -7.36
CA SER A 55 -2.18 -13.28 -8.42
C SER A 55 -1.40 -12.96 -9.70
N ASP A 56 -1.10 -11.68 -9.93
CA ASP A 56 -0.59 -11.14 -11.19
C ASP A 56 0.75 -10.39 -11.06
N CYS A 57 1.18 -10.04 -9.84
CA CYS A 57 2.41 -9.31 -9.60
C CYS A 57 2.83 -9.31 -8.12
N PHE A 58 3.94 -8.60 -7.83
CA PHE A 58 4.40 -8.30 -6.49
C PHE A 58 4.23 -6.80 -6.23
N ILE A 59 3.80 -6.45 -5.02
CA ILE A 59 3.59 -5.06 -4.63
C ILE A 59 4.40 -4.69 -3.37
N ALA A 60 4.70 -3.40 -3.27
CA ALA A 60 5.34 -2.77 -2.14
C ALA A 60 4.39 -1.73 -1.51
N ILE A 61 4.39 -1.63 -0.18
CA ILE A 61 3.52 -0.72 0.58
C ILE A 61 4.25 0.60 0.86
N CYS A 62 3.54 1.73 0.74
CA CYS A 62 4.09 3.04 1.04
C CYS A 62 4.40 3.21 2.55
N THR A 63 5.53 3.84 2.85
CA THR A 63 5.96 4.14 4.23
C THR A 63 5.53 5.53 4.71
N GLU A 64 5.17 6.42 3.78
CA GLU A 64 4.98 7.84 4.05
C GLU A 64 3.52 8.15 4.41
N TRP A 65 3.23 8.21 5.70
CA TRP A 65 1.91 8.53 6.23
C TRP A 65 1.94 9.81 7.07
N GLY A 66 0.98 10.68 6.85
CA GLY A 66 0.76 11.91 7.61
C GLY A 66 -0.73 12.07 7.92
N SER A 67 -1.08 13.06 8.74
CA SER A 67 -2.45 13.25 9.24
C SER A 67 -3.51 13.27 8.13
N GLY A 68 -3.22 13.89 6.98
CA GLY A 68 -4.20 13.98 5.88
C GLY A 68 -4.47 12.66 5.15
N ASN A 69 -3.45 11.83 4.93
CA ASN A 69 -3.61 10.63 4.09
C ASN A 69 -3.92 9.36 4.88
N ILE A 70 -3.53 9.32 6.17
CA ILE A 70 -3.92 8.22 7.05
C ILE A 70 -5.42 8.23 7.32
N ASP A 71 -6.02 9.41 7.49
CA ASP A 71 -7.46 9.56 7.71
C ASP A 71 -8.27 9.04 6.51
N ASN A 72 -7.85 9.36 5.29
CA ASN A 72 -8.47 8.86 4.07
C ASN A 72 -8.42 7.32 3.99
N PHE A 73 -7.28 6.73 4.33
CA PHE A 73 -7.12 5.28 4.34
C PHE A 73 -8.04 4.64 5.39
N ILE A 74 -8.09 5.19 6.60
CA ILE A 74 -8.97 4.72 7.70
C ILE A 74 -10.44 4.79 7.28
N LEU A 75 -10.86 5.91 6.68
CA LEU A 75 -12.23 6.06 6.18
C LEU A 75 -12.55 5.00 5.12
N LYS A 76 -11.65 4.80 4.15
CA LYS A 76 -11.86 3.79 3.11
C LYS A 76 -11.95 2.37 3.66
N ALA A 77 -11.07 2.02 4.60
CA ALA A 77 -11.09 0.71 5.25
C ALA A 77 -12.42 0.49 5.99
N LYS A 78 -12.94 1.51 6.68
CA LYS A 78 -14.26 1.45 7.34
C LYS A 78 -15.41 1.30 6.36
N GLU A 79 -15.39 2.01 5.22
CA GLU A 79 -16.41 1.90 4.17
C GLU A 79 -16.57 0.47 3.64
N ILE A 80 -15.46 -0.27 3.52
CA ILE A 80 -15.47 -1.66 3.03
C ILE A 80 -15.64 -2.69 4.15
N GLY A 81 -15.97 -2.24 5.37
CA GLY A 81 -16.37 -3.09 6.49
C GLY A 81 -15.25 -3.50 7.45
N TYR A 82 -14.06 -2.89 7.37
CA TYR A 82 -13.02 -3.13 8.38
C TYR A 82 -13.23 -2.28 9.63
N GLU A 83 -13.08 -2.92 10.79
CA GLU A 83 -13.01 -2.25 12.07
C GLU A 83 -11.55 -1.90 12.38
N ILE A 84 -11.28 -0.63 12.70
CA ILE A 84 -9.95 -0.15 13.08
C ILE A 84 -10.00 0.21 14.56
N LEU A 85 -9.25 -0.56 15.35
CA LEU A 85 -9.14 -0.40 16.79
C LEU A 85 -7.82 0.26 17.14
N LEU A 86 -7.84 1.15 18.12
CA LEU A 86 -6.62 1.66 18.73
C LEU A 86 -5.98 0.52 19.54
N GLN A 87 -4.72 0.23 19.23
CA GLN A 87 -3.92 -0.64 20.07
C GLN A 87 -3.41 0.18 21.26
N ASN A 88 -3.89 -0.17 22.46
CA ASN A 88 -3.32 0.33 23.70
C ASN A 88 -2.23 -0.66 24.13
N ASP A 89 -1.01 -0.18 24.25
CA ASP A 89 0.13 -0.93 24.80
C ASP A 89 0.13 -0.93 26.33
#